data_AF-A0A2M8KZ85-F1
#
_entry.id   AF-A0A2M8KZ85-F1
#
_cell.length_a   1.000
_cell.length_b   1.000
_cell.length_c   1.000
_cell.angle_alpha   90.00
_cell.angle_beta   90.00
_cell.angle_gamma   90.00
#
_symmetry.space_group_name_H-M   'P 1'
#
loop_
_entity.id
_entity.type
_entity.pdbx_description
1 polymer ?
#
loop_
_entity_poly.entity_id
_entity_poly.type
_entity_poly.pdbx_seq_one_letter_code
_entity_poly.pdbx_strand_id
1 'polypeptide(L)' 'MNFGLPELIIILIIVLLLFGSTRLPKLSRSIGQSVKELREGLVSKGSSTETKKTEDKKDEKKV' A
#
# COMPACT_ATOMS: atom_id res chain seq x y z
N MET A 1 -9.15 23.03 18.57
CA MET A 1 -9.88 22.18 17.60
C MET A 1 -8.88 21.17 17.08
N ASN A 2 -8.90 19.97 17.64
CA ASN A 2 -7.88 18.97 17.35
C ASN A 2 -8.48 18.03 16.31
N PHE A 3 -8.07 18.17 15.05
CA PHE A 3 -8.25 17.13 14.04
C PHE A 3 -7.49 15.89 14.52
N GLY A 4 -8.18 15.09 15.33
CA GLY A 4 -7.64 13.89 15.93
C GLY A 4 -7.89 12.67 15.06
N LEU A 5 -7.48 11.51 15.59
CA LEU A 5 -7.81 10.21 15.03
C LEU A 5 -9.31 9.99 14.72
N PRO A 6 -10.27 10.52 15.51
CA PRO A 6 -11.69 10.34 15.22
C PRO A 6 -12.13 10.92 13.87
N GLU A 7 -11.71 12.13 13.55
CA GLU A 7 -12.06 12.80 12.28
C GLU A 7 -11.49 12.03 11.08
N LEU A 8 -10.24 11.57 11.20
CA LEU A 8 -9.57 10.79 10.15
C LEU A 8 -10.28 9.46 9.89
N ILE A 9 -10.77 8.79 10.95
CA ILE A 9 -11.56 7.56 10.85
C ILE A 9 -12.87 7.80 10.11
N ILE A 10 -13.56 8.91 10.40
CA ILE A 10 -14.82 9.26 9.72
C ILE A 10 -14.58 9.47 8.22
N ILE A 11 -13.53 10.21 7.85
CA ILE A 11 -13.15 10.41 6.45
C ILE A 11 -12.80 9.07 5.79
N LEU A 12 -12.03 8.22 6.48
CA LEU A 12 -11.65 6.91 5.99
C LEU A 12 -12.89 6.04 5.69
N ILE A 13 -13.89 6.04 6.58
CA ILE A 13 -15.15 5.32 6.37
C ILE A 13 -15.87 5.83 5.12
N ILE A 14 -15.98 7.15 4.93
CA ILE A 14 -16.63 7.73 3.74
C ILE A 14 -15.90 7.30 2.47
N VAL A 15 -14.58 7.36 2.45
CA VAL A 15 -13.76 6.90 1.32
C VAL A 15 -13.96 5.39 1.09
N LEU A 16 -14.03 4.58 2.14
CA LEU A 16 -14.31 3.14 2.03
C LEU A 16 -15.71 2.86 1.48
N LEU A 17 -16.71 3.69 1.77
CA LEU A 17 -18.05 3.54 1.20
C LEU A 17 -18.08 3.87 -0.29
N LEU A 18 -17.36 4.92 -0.72
CA LEU A 18 -17.30 5.33 -2.13
C LEU A 18 -16.48 4.36 -2.98
N PHE A 19 -15.30 3.96 -2.51
CA PHE A 19 -14.36 3.13 -3.28
C PHE A 19 -14.50 1.63 -2.98
N GLY A 20 -15.06 1.27 -1.81
CA GLY A 20 -15.14 -0.10 -1.32
C GLY A 20 -13.86 -0.56 -0.60
N SER A 21 -14.00 -1.48 0.35
CA SER A 21 -12.90 -2.09 1.11
C SER A 21 -11.86 -2.83 0.26
N THR A 22 -12.21 -3.18 -0.98
CA THR A 22 -11.33 -3.94 -1.89
C THR A 22 -10.49 -3.04 -2.80
N ARG A 23 -10.93 -1.83 -3.12
CA ARG A 23 -10.22 -0.97 -4.08
C ARG A 23 -9.10 -0.17 -3.44
N LEU A 24 -9.25 0.28 -2.20
CA LEU A 24 -8.20 0.98 -1.46
C LEU A 24 -6.92 0.14 -1.31
N PRO A 25 -7.01 -1.13 -0.86
CA PRO A 25 -5.83 -2.00 -0.74
C PRO A 25 -5.24 -2.41 -2.09
N LYS A 26 -6.09 -2.54 -3.12
CA LYS A 26 -5.62 -2.87 -4.48
C LYS A 26 -4.82 -1.72 -5.09
N LEU A 27 -5.29 -0.48 -4.91
CA LEU A 27 -4.61 0.73 -5.37
C LEU A 27 -3.32 1.00 -4.58
N SER A 28 -3.34 0.78 -3.26
CA SER A 28 -2.12 0.93 -2.44
C SER A 28 -1.05 -0.10 -2.81
N ARG A 29 -1.44 -1.34 -3.13
CA ARG A 29 -0.52 -2.37 -3.64
C ARG A 29 0.13 -1.97 -4.96
N SER A 30 -0.64 -1.48 -5.93
CA SER A 30 -0.08 -1.06 -7.23
C SER A 30 0.84 0.16 -7.10
N ILE A 31 0.40 1.18 -6.33
CA ILE A 31 1.24 2.36 -6.05
C ILE A 31 2.51 1.95 -5.27
N GLY A 32 2.38 1.06 -4.29
CA GLY A 32 3.49 0.55 -3.50
C GLY A 32 4.51 -0.22 -4.34
N GLN A 33 4.07 -1.02 -5.31
CA GLN A 33 4.95 -1.68 -6.27
C GLN A 33 5.69 -0.67 -7.14
N SER A 34 5.00 0.32 -7.71
CA SER A 34 5.64 1.36 -8.52
C SER A 34 6.64 2.20 -7.72
N VAL A 35 6.31 2.56 -6.48
CA VAL A 35 7.22 3.31 -5.59
C VAL A 35 8.41 2.45 -5.17
N LYS A 36 8.21 1.15 -4.97
CA LYS A 36 9.29 0.21 -4.65
C LYS A 36 10.28 0.10 -5.80
N GLU A 37 9.80 -0.12 -7.02
CA GLU A 37 10.64 -0.18 -8.22
C GLU A 37 11.34 1.16 -8.49
N LEU A 38 10.64 2.29 -8.27
CA LEU A 38 11.23 3.62 -8.36
C LEU A 38 12.35 3.80 -7.32
N ARG A 39 12.13 3.40 -6.06
CA ARG A 39 13.17 3.44 -5.02
C ARG A 39 14.34 2.54 -5.36
N GLU A 40 14.10 1.31 -5.79
CA GLU A 40 15.16 0.37 -6.20
C GLU A 40 15.99 0.93 -7.36
N GLY A 41 15.36 1.53 -8.37
CA GLY A 41 16.06 2.17 -9.50
C GLY A 41 16.87 3.42 -9.09
N LEU A 42 16.37 4.21 -8.14
CA LEU A 42 17.07 5.38 -7.61
C LEU A 42 18.24 4.99 -6.68
N VAL A 43 18.06 3.97 -5.85
CA VAL A 43 19.09 3.46 -4.92
C VAL A 43 20.20 2.70 -5.66
N SER A 44 19.86 1.93 -6.71
CA SER A 44 20.84 1.21 -7.54
C SER A 44 21.83 2.12 -8.27
N LYS A 45 21.53 3.43 -8.43
CA LYS A 45 22.44 4.41 -9.02
C LYS A 45 23.40 5.05 -7.99
N GLY A 46 23.24 4.78 -6.69
CA GLY A 46 23.97 5.45 -5.61
C GLY A 46 24.56 4.55 -4.50
N SER A 47 24.10 3.33 -4.29
CA SER A 47 24.70 2.43 -3.29
C SER A 47 24.23 0.99 -3.46
N SER A 48 25.17 0.05 -3.62
CA SER A 48 24.92 -1.38 -3.49
C SER A 48 24.47 -1.72 -2.07
N THR A 49 23.18 -1.96 -1.85
CA THR A 49 22.75 -2.92 -0.82
C THR A 49 21.30 -3.36 -1.07
N GLU A 50 21.12 -4.68 -1.04
CA GLU A 50 19.92 -5.45 -1.35
C GLU A 50 18.65 -4.99 -0.63
N THR A 51 17.50 -5.13 -1.30
CA THR A 51 16.24 -5.43 -0.58
C THR A 51 15.36 -6.34 -1.43
N LYS A 52 15.61 -7.65 -1.29
CA LYS A 52 14.74 -8.70 -1.85
C LYS A 52 13.57 -8.98 -0.89
N LYS A 53 12.41 -9.23 -1.50
CA LYS A 53 11.22 -9.94 -1.00
C LYS A 53 10.19 -9.18 -0.13
N THR A 54 9.00 -9.04 -0.70
CA THR A 54 7.76 -9.41 0.01
C THR A 54 6.79 -9.97 -1.02
N GLU A 55 6.71 -11.31 -1.05
CA GLU A 55 5.69 -12.09 -1.74
C GLU A 55 4.38 -11.95 -0.96
N ASP A 56 3.33 -11.43 -1.60
CA ASP A 56 1.96 -11.51 -1.13
C ASP A 56 1.50 -12.96 -1.39
N LYS A 57 1.64 -13.84 -0.39
CA LYS A 57 0.93 -15.12 -0.38
C LYS A 57 -0.57 -14.82 -0.25
N LYS A 58 -1.31 -14.96 -1.35
CA LYS A 58 -2.77 -15.13 -1.29
C LYS A 58 -3.23 -16.10 -2.36
N ASP A 59 -3.31 -17.38 -1.99
CA ASP A 59 -4.29 -18.33 -2.52
C ASP A 59 -4.34 -19.55 -1.58
N GLU A 60 -5.06 -19.41 -0.46
CA GLU A 60 -5.62 -20.56 0.26
C GLU A 60 -7.14 -20.49 0.08
N LYS A 61 -7.61 -21.06 -1.03
CA LYS A 61 -9.00 -21.49 -1.22
C LYS A 61 -9.02 -22.76 -2.05
N LYS A 62 -8.53 -23.87 -1.48
CA LYS A 62 -8.91 -25.23 -1.91
C LYS A 62 -8.47 -26.26 -0.87
N VAL A 63 -9.35 -26.60 0.07
CA VAL A 63 -9.66 -27.97 0.56
C VAL A 63 -10.95 -27.92 1.37
#